data_AF-A0A3M1YPW5-F1
#
_entry.id   AF-A0A3M1YPW5-F1
#
_cell.length_a   1.000
_cell.length_b   1.000
_cell.length_c   1.000
_cell.angle_alpha   90.00
_cell.angle_beta   90.00
_cell.angle_gamma   90.00
#
_symmetry.space_group_name_H-M   'P 1'
#
loop_
_entity.id
_entity.type
_entity.pdbx_description
1 polymer ?
#
loop_
_entity_poly.entity_id
_entity_poly.type
_entity_poly.pdbx_seq_one_letter_code
_entity_poly.pdbx_strand_id
1 'polypeptide(L)'
;MTQQFSVEFKWDNPEKSILRFIAHGEWTWKDFHRAAHVARFAIPNAAPQVDIILDLTQSARTPSGITAHIRTIGKPEIPQLTGRVIVIGLEQGLVHQLTRGGDTLSIASNHTIYFVENEAAAETLLQSWKKAP
;
A
#
# COMPACT_ATOMS: atom_id res chain seq x y z
N MET A 1 11.05 -5.81 26.86
CA MET A 1 9.97 -5.11 26.14
C MET A 1 10.44 -4.93 24.71
N THR A 2 9.93 -5.74 23.78
CA THR A 2 10.25 -5.59 22.35
C THR A 2 9.41 -4.42 21.83
N GLN A 3 10.06 -3.38 21.31
CA GLN A 3 9.35 -2.26 20.72
C GLN A 3 8.67 -2.77 19.45
N GLN A 4 7.34 -2.97 19.52
CA GLN A 4 6.54 -3.33 18.36
C GLN A 4 6.38 -2.06 17.51
N PHE A 5 6.88 -2.08 16.28
CA PHE A 5 6.70 -0.97 15.35
C PHE A 5 5.23 -0.93 14.92
N SER A 6 4.57 0.24 15.05
CA SER A 6 3.17 0.39 14.63
C SER A 6 2.99 0.34 13.12
N VAL A 7 4.07 0.47 12.33
CA VAL A 7 4.08 0.12 10.90
C VAL A 7 5.38 -0.60 10.59
N GLU A 8 5.27 -1.77 9.98
CA GLU A 8 6.41 -2.52 9.45
C GLU A 8 6.27 -2.71 7.94
N PHE A 9 7.35 -3.13 7.27
CA PHE A 9 7.31 -3.53 5.87
C PHE A 9 7.98 -4.89 5.65
N LYS A 10 7.48 -5.63 4.66
CA LYS A 10 8.06 -6.90 4.22
C LYS A 10 7.90 -7.07 2.71
N TRP A 11 8.71 -7.97 2.15
CA TRP A 11 8.47 -8.49 0.81
C TRP A 11 7.41 -9.59 0.89
N ASP A 12 6.37 -9.50 0.07
CA ASP A 12 5.25 -10.43 0.09
C ASP A 12 5.55 -11.72 -0.69
N ASN A 13 6.55 -11.68 -1.56
CA ASN A 13 6.96 -12.79 -2.39
C ASN A 13 8.50 -12.90 -2.52
N PRO A 14 9.04 -14.10 -2.83
CA PRO A 14 10.48 -14.33 -2.98
C PRO A 14 11.14 -13.47 -4.06
N GLU A 15 10.40 -13.13 -5.12
CA GLU A 15 10.89 -12.31 -6.23
C GLU A 15 11.04 -10.83 -5.85
N LYS A 16 10.53 -10.42 -4.67
CA LYS A 16 10.54 -9.02 -4.20
C LYS A 16 9.89 -8.05 -5.20
N SER A 17 8.78 -8.48 -5.80
CA SER A 17 7.98 -7.64 -6.70
C SER A 17 6.77 -7.01 -6.00
N ILE A 18 6.51 -7.39 -4.74
CA ILE A 18 5.40 -6.87 -3.94
C ILE A 18 5.94 -6.46 -2.58
N LEU A 19 5.86 -5.16 -2.29
CA LEU A 19 6.24 -4.58 -1.00
C LEU A 19 4.98 -4.34 -0.16
N ARG A 20 4.86 -5.01 0.98
CA ARG A 20 3.73 -4.82 1.89
C ARG A 20 4.13 -3.98 3.09
N PHE A 21 3.38 -2.92 3.36
CA PHE A 21 3.34 -2.20 4.64
C PHE A 21 2.19 -2.73 5.48
N ILE A 22 2.44 -3.06 6.74
CA ILE A 22 1.43 -3.56 7.68
C ILE A 22 1.31 -2.56 8.82
N ALA A 23 0.13 -1.98 9.00
CA ALA A 23 -0.17 -1.06 10.08
C ALA A 23 -0.82 -1.80 11.25
N HIS A 24 -0.24 -1.61 12.45
CA HIS A 24 -0.60 -2.29 13.68
C HIS A 24 -1.16 -1.29 14.70
N GLY A 25 -2.31 -1.62 15.29
CA GLY A 25 -2.90 -0.88 16.41
C GLY A 25 -3.04 0.62 16.10
N GLU A 26 -2.58 1.45 17.04
CA GLU A 26 -2.46 2.89 16.83
C GLU A 26 -1.12 3.23 16.17
N TRP A 27 -1.17 3.60 14.90
CA TRP A 27 -0.02 4.07 14.14
C TRP A 27 -0.17 5.55 13.78
N THR A 28 0.92 6.17 13.34
CA THR A 28 0.93 7.55 12.83
C THR A 28 1.56 7.62 11.45
N TRP A 29 1.28 8.69 10.70
CA TRP A 29 1.99 8.94 9.43
C TRP A 29 3.50 8.98 9.58
N LYS A 30 4.00 9.40 10.74
CA LYS A 30 5.43 9.36 11.05
C LYS A 30 5.98 7.94 11.04
N ASP A 31 5.23 6.96 11.54
CA ASP A 31 5.64 5.55 11.57
C ASP A 31 5.62 4.96 10.16
N PHE A 32 4.57 5.26 9.38
CA PHE A 32 4.53 4.89 7.96
C PHE A 32 5.70 5.51 7.18
N HIS A 33 5.97 6.81 7.35
CA HIS A 33 7.07 7.48 6.66
C HIS A 33 8.44 6.93 7.06
N ARG A 34 8.63 6.49 8.31
CA ARG A 34 9.84 5.79 8.75
C ARG A 34 9.98 4.44 8.03
N ALA A 35 8.93 3.62 8.02
CA ALA A 35 8.94 2.33 7.32
C ALA A 35 9.20 2.53 5.81
N ALA A 36 8.51 3.49 5.20
CA ALA A 36 8.70 3.84 3.79
C ALA A 36 10.13 4.33 3.52
N HIS A 37 10.69 5.18 4.39
CA HIS A 37 12.06 5.65 4.25
C HIS A 37 13.07 4.49 4.25
N VAL A 38 12.93 3.52 5.16
CA VAL A 38 13.79 2.33 5.17
C VAL A 38 13.57 1.47 3.93
N ALA A 39 12.32 1.24 3.53
CA ALA A 39 11.99 0.45 2.34
C ALA A 39 12.57 1.04 1.04
N ARG A 40 12.70 2.37 0.94
CA ARG A 40 13.33 3.05 -0.22
C ARG A 40 14.76 2.58 -0.48
N PHE A 41 15.49 2.13 0.53
CA PHE A 41 16.83 1.57 0.36
C PHE A 41 16.83 0.09 -0.05
N ALA A 42 15.72 -0.63 0.18
CA ALA A 42 15.57 -2.03 -0.22
C ALA A 42 15.10 -2.18 -1.68
N ILE A 43 14.30 -1.25 -2.19
CA ILE A 43 13.69 -1.30 -3.53
C ILE A 43 14.71 -1.35 -4.69
N PRO A 44 15.82 -0.58 -4.69
CA PRO A 44 16.77 -0.61 -5.82
C PRO A 44 17.39 -1.97 -6.11
N ASN A 45 17.44 -2.86 -5.11
CA ASN A 45 17.99 -4.22 -5.21
C ASN A 45 16.89 -5.30 -5.30
N ALA A 46 15.65 -4.91 -5.63
CA ALA A 46 14.49 -5.78 -5.72
C ALA A 46 14.16 -6.11 -7.20
N ALA A 47 12.92 -6.53 -7.47
CA ALA A 47 12.46 -6.73 -8.84
C ALA A 47 12.48 -5.43 -9.66
N PRO A 48 12.55 -5.50 -11.00
CA PRO A 48 12.44 -4.33 -11.88
C PRO A 48 11.11 -3.59 -11.76
N GLN A 49 10.06 -4.28 -11.33
CA GLN A 49 8.72 -3.74 -11.11
C GLN A 49 8.24 -4.17 -9.72
N VAL A 50 7.90 -3.17 -8.91
CA VAL A 50 7.46 -3.33 -7.53
C VAL A 50 6.10 -2.65 -7.34
N ASP A 51 5.10 -3.44 -6.99
CA ASP A 51 3.80 -2.99 -6.54
C ASP A 51 3.79 -2.85 -5.00
N ILE A 52 2.90 -2.02 -4.47
CA ILE A 52 2.77 -1.80 -3.03
C ILE A 52 1.43 -2.35 -2.52
N ILE A 53 1.47 -2.98 -1.34
CA ILE A 53 0.29 -3.26 -0.52
C ILE A 53 0.40 -2.40 0.76
N LEU A 54 -0.66 -1.68 1.11
CA LEU A 54 -0.87 -1.11 2.43
C LEU A 54 -1.97 -1.91 3.13
N ASP A 55 -1.59 -2.68 4.14
CA ASP A 55 -2.47 -3.51 4.92
C ASP A 55 -2.87 -2.80 6.22
N LEU A 56 -4.15 -2.41 6.29
CA LEU A 56 -4.74 -1.73 7.45
C LEU A 56 -5.62 -2.66 8.30
N THR A 57 -5.64 -3.97 7.99
CA THR A 57 -6.53 -4.92 8.67
C THR A 57 -6.23 -5.09 10.16
N GLN A 58 -4.99 -4.77 10.57
CA GLN A 58 -4.55 -4.81 11.97
C GLN A 58 -4.49 -3.41 12.61
N SER A 59 -4.99 -2.38 11.91
CA SER A 59 -5.05 -1.02 12.41
C SER A 59 -6.28 -0.86 13.31
N ALA A 60 -6.08 -0.28 14.50
CA ALA A 60 -7.19 0.06 15.39
C ALA A 60 -7.95 1.30 14.88
N ARG A 61 -7.25 2.24 14.22
CA ARG A 61 -7.82 3.45 13.61
C ARG A 61 -6.89 4.01 12.54
N THR A 62 -7.46 4.63 11.53
CA THR A 62 -6.68 5.43 10.57
C THR A 62 -6.27 6.77 11.19
N PRO A 63 -5.02 7.22 11.01
CA PRO A 63 -4.60 8.55 11.45
C PRO A 63 -5.37 9.64 10.71
N SER A 64 -5.46 10.83 11.31
CA SER A 64 -6.07 11.99 10.65
C SER A 64 -5.35 12.36 9.34
N GLY A 65 -6.08 12.97 8.41
CA GLY A 65 -5.53 13.35 7.10
C GLY A 65 -5.25 12.17 6.17
N ILE A 66 -5.87 11.02 6.41
CA ILE A 66 -5.77 9.80 5.60
C ILE A 66 -6.01 10.05 4.11
N THR A 67 -7.00 10.88 3.76
CA THR A 67 -7.32 11.26 2.37
C THR A 67 -6.15 11.91 1.65
N ALA A 68 -5.40 12.79 2.31
CA ALA A 68 -4.24 13.45 1.72
C ALA A 68 -3.06 12.49 1.58
N HIS A 69 -2.80 11.69 2.60
CA HIS A 69 -1.63 10.80 2.61
C HIS A 69 -1.78 9.61 1.65
N ILE A 70 -2.96 8.98 1.58
CA ILE A 70 -3.23 7.87 0.65
C ILE A 70 -2.84 8.24 -0.78
N ARG A 71 -3.18 9.45 -1.23
CA ARG A 71 -2.86 9.96 -2.58
C ARG A 71 -1.37 10.10 -2.87
N THR A 72 -0.52 9.95 -1.87
CA THR A 72 0.95 10.06 -2.00
C THR A 72 1.67 8.72 -1.87
N ILE A 73 0.97 7.66 -1.46
CA ILE A 73 1.53 6.33 -1.33
C ILE A 73 1.87 5.79 -2.71
N GLY A 74 3.02 5.13 -2.85
CA GLY A 74 3.39 4.49 -4.11
C GLY A 74 3.61 5.44 -5.28
N LYS A 75 3.76 6.75 -5.03
CA LYS A 75 4.25 7.68 -6.04
C LYS A 75 5.52 7.09 -6.69
N PRO A 76 5.61 7.05 -8.02
CA PRO A 76 6.72 6.45 -8.76
C PRO A 76 7.97 7.37 -8.73
N GLU A 77 8.44 7.69 -7.53
CA GLU A 77 9.67 8.47 -7.29
C GLU A 77 10.93 7.62 -7.40
N ILE A 78 10.76 6.29 -7.45
CA ILE A 78 11.82 5.30 -7.65
C ILE A 78 11.46 4.52 -8.92
N PRO A 79 12.40 4.33 -9.87
CA PRO A 79 12.10 3.72 -11.18
C PRO A 79 11.41 2.35 -11.12
N GLN A 80 11.69 1.55 -10.09
CA GLN A 80 11.10 0.23 -9.91
C GLN A 80 9.63 0.27 -9.47
N LEU A 81 9.15 1.38 -8.88
CA LEU A 81 7.76 1.48 -8.44
C LEU A 81 6.83 1.65 -9.64
N THR A 82 5.89 0.72 -9.79
CA THR A 82 4.91 0.73 -10.88
C THR A 82 3.86 1.84 -10.75
N GLY A 83 3.71 2.38 -9.53
CA GLY A 83 2.63 3.28 -9.17
C GLY A 83 1.29 2.59 -8.88
N ARG A 84 1.25 1.25 -8.87
CA ARG A 84 0.07 0.48 -8.42
C ARG A 84 0.16 0.23 -6.92
N VAL A 85 -0.92 0.55 -6.22
CA VAL A 85 -1.04 0.37 -4.77
C VAL A 85 -2.33 -0.36 -4.47
N ILE A 86 -2.28 -1.41 -3.66
CA ILE A 86 -3.46 -2.05 -3.07
C ILE A 86 -3.58 -1.60 -1.62
N VAL A 87 -4.74 -1.12 -1.21
CA VAL A 87 -5.05 -0.81 0.19
C VAL A 87 -6.08 -1.81 0.69
N ILE A 88 -5.72 -2.57 1.73
CA ILE A 88 -6.58 -3.58 2.35
C ILE A 88 -7.18 -3.01 3.64
N GLY A 89 -8.50 -3.15 3.81
CA GLY A 89 -9.16 -2.89 5.09
C GLY A 89 -9.37 -1.41 5.42
N LEU A 90 -9.42 -0.53 4.43
CA LEU A 90 -9.86 0.85 4.63
C LEU A 90 -11.38 0.90 4.86
N GLU A 91 -11.83 1.81 5.73
CA GLU A 91 -13.26 2.01 5.99
C GLU A 91 -14.05 2.32 4.70
N GLN A 92 -15.15 1.61 4.46
CA GLN A 92 -15.95 1.72 3.23
C GLN A 92 -16.50 3.13 2.97
N GLY A 93 -16.92 3.86 4.00
CA GLY A 93 -17.37 5.25 3.83
C GLY A 93 -16.26 6.16 3.28
N LEU A 94 -15.03 5.95 3.74
CA LEU A 94 -13.87 6.67 3.27
C LEU A 94 -13.46 6.23 1.86
N VAL A 95 -13.51 4.93 1.54
CA VAL A 95 -13.31 4.42 0.18
C VAL A 95 -14.29 5.11 -0.78
N HIS A 96 -15.59 5.07 -0.46
CA HIS A 96 -16.63 5.70 -1.27
C HIS A 96 -16.38 7.20 -1.49
N GLN A 97 -15.95 7.92 -0.45
CA GLN A 97 -15.58 9.34 -0.55
C GLN A 97 -14.37 9.58 -1.47
N LEU A 98 -13.35 8.72 -1.38
CA LEU A 98 -12.12 8.84 -2.17
C LEU A 98 -12.35 8.56 -3.64
N THR A 99 -13.10 7.51 -3.95
CA THR A 99 -13.28 6.96 -5.30
C THR A 99 -14.52 7.50 -6.00
N ARG A 100 -15.37 8.29 -5.30
CA ARG A 100 -16.71 8.70 -5.76
C ARG A 100 -17.61 7.48 -6.06
N GLY A 101 -17.53 6.47 -5.20
CA GLY A 101 -18.36 5.27 -5.23
C GLY A 101 -17.80 4.08 -6.02
N GLY A 102 -16.56 4.15 -6.50
CA GLY A 102 -15.83 3.01 -7.04
C GLY A 102 -14.93 2.30 -6.02
N ASP A 103 -14.06 1.45 -6.51
CA ASP A 103 -13.03 0.71 -5.75
C ASP A 103 -11.60 1.20 -6.06
N THR A 104 -11.48 2.16 -6.96
CA THR A 104 -10.20 2.58 -7.53
C THR A 104 -10.08 4.11 -7.52
N LEU A 105 -8.91 4.61 -7.16
CA LEU A 105 -8.54 6.01 -7.20
C LEU A 105 -7.34 6.20 -8.12
N SER A 106 -7.57 6.82 -9.29
CA SER A 106 -6.49 7.22 -10.20
C SER A 106 -6.00 8.62 -9.84
N ILE A 107 -4.72 8.73 -9.47
CA ILE A 107 -4.06 10.00 -9.10
C ILE A 107 -3.42 10.65 -10.33
N ALA A 108 -2.77 9.84 -11.16
CA ALA A 108 -2.12 10.22 -12.41
C ALA A 108 -2.17 9.04 -13.39
N SER A 109 -1.69 9.22 -14.63
CA SER A 109 -1.71 8.17 -15.67
C SER A 109 -0.96 6.89 -15.28
N ASN A 110 0.02 6.97 -14.39
CA ASN A 110 0.82 5.86 -13.89
C ASN A 110 0.73 5.68 -12.37
N HIS A 111 -0.33 6.18 -11.74
CA HIS A 111 -0.50 6.07 -10.30
C HIS A 111 -1.96 5.79 -9.95
N THR A 112 -2.21 4.55 -9.54
CA THR A 112 -3.54 4.03 -9.26
C THR A 112 -3.55 3.28 -7.93
N ILE A 113 -4.53 3.60 -7.11
CA ILE A 113 -4.76 2.97 -5.81
C ILE A 113 -6.04 2.15 -5.90
N TYR A 114 -5.96 0.88 -5.55
CA TYR A 114 -7.06 -0.07 -5.52
C TYR A 114 -7.42 -0.36 -4.07
N PHE A 115 -8.69 -0.28 -3.72
CA PHE A 115 -9.20 -0.57 -2.39
C PHE A 115 -9.86 -1.93 -2.39
N VAL A 116 -9.44 -2.80 -1.48
CA VAL A 116 -9.97 -4.15 -1.33
C VAL A 116 -10.28 -4.45 0.14
N GLU A 117 -11.23 -5.35 0.36
CA GLU A 117 -11.71 -5.65 1.71
C GLU A 117 -10.78 -6.57 2.49
N ASN A 118 -10.10 -7.49 1.80
CA ASN A 118 -9.35 -8.58 2.43
C ASN A 118 -8.22 -9.10 1.54
N GLU A 119 -7.44 -10.02 2.12
CA GLU A 119 -6.29 -10.67 1.47
C GLU A 119 -6.67 -11.39 0.17
N ALA A 120 -7.76 -12.16 0.16
CA ALA A 120 -8.17 -12.93 -1.02
C ALA A 120 -8.51 -12.02 -2.21
N ALA A 121 -9.11 -10.85 -1.95
CA ALA A 121 -9.37 -9.84 -2.97
C ALA A 121 -8.07 -9.20 -3.49
N ALA A 122 -7.09 -8.92 -2.60
CA ALA A 122 -5.77 -8.45 -3.00
C ALA A 122 -5.04 -9.46 -3.90
N GLU A 123 -5.04 -10.74 -3.51
CA GLU A 123 -4.45 -11.83 -4.30
C GLU A 123 -5.10 -11.97 -5.67
N THR A 124 -6.44 -11.91 -5.74
CA THR A 124 -7.19 -11.97 -7.00
C THR A 124 -6.79 -10.83 -7.93
N LEU A 125 -6.67 -9.62 -7.39
CA LEU A 125 -6.25 -8.44 -8.16
C LEU A 125 -4.80 -8.58 -8.67
N LEU A 126 -3.87 -9.02 -7.81
CA LEU A 126 -2.48 -9.28 -8.21
C LEU A 126 -2.38 -10.35 -9.31
N GLN A 127 -3.16 -11.42 -9.22
CA GLN A 127 -3.22 -12.45 -10.26
C GLN A 127 -3.77 -11.92 -11.59
N SER A 128 -4.71 -10.98 -11.54
CA SER A 128 -5.25 -10.35 -12.77
C SER A 128 -4.15 -9.58 -13.53
N TRP A 129 -3.20 -8.98 -12.82
CA TRP A 129 -2.10 -8.23 -13.42
C TRP A 129 -1.04 -9.11 -14.05
N LYS A 130 -0.79 -10.29 -13.49
CA LYS A 130 0.14 -11.27 -14.07
C LYS A 130 -0.36 -11.88 -15.38
N LYS A 131 -1.67 -11.83 -15.62
CA LYS A 131 -2.32 -12.38 -16.82
C LYS A 131 -2.44 -11.36 -17.96
N ALA A 132 -2.09 -10.09 -17.73
CA ALA A 132 -2.09 -9.09 -18.78
C ALA A 132 -0.87 -9.30 -19.70
N PRO A 133 -1.07 -9.44 -21.03
CA PRO A 133 0.00 -9.65 -22.01
C PRO A 133 0.93 -8.45 -22.15
#